data_AF-A0A5E4KKA2-F1
#
_entry.id   AF-A0A5E4KKA2-F1
#
_cell.length_a   1.000
_cell.length_b   1.000
_cell.length_c   1.000
_cell.angle_alpha   90.00
_cell.angle_beta   90.00
_cell.angle_gamma   90.00
#
_symmetry.space_group_name_H-M   'P 1'
#
loop_
_entity.id
_entity.type
_entity.pdbx_description
1 polymer ?
#
loop_
_entity_poly.entity_id
_entity_poly.type
_entity_poly.pdbx_seq_one_letter_code
_entity_poly.pdbx_strand_id
1 'polypeptide(L)'
;MSLINKISKFFRKKESASSEMENKIKVKDYLGKFVMQNGLDIGESIAFERGRIIVKKSDSYSSIPFEKITSNVDKIIVGDFDMEESLKLGKEWSQKKDSLKFDDKGMLILNKPDPQ
;
A
#
# COMPACT_ATOMS: atom_id res chain seq x y z
N MET A 1 0.62 37.38 -6.55
CA MET A 1 1.41 36.34 -5.85
C MET A 1 0.68 35.02 -5.97
N SER A 2 1.28 34.03 -6.63
CA SER A 2 0.66 32.76 -7.01
C SER A 2 0.43 31.84 -5.81
N LEU A 3 -0.82 31.42 -5.61
CA LEU A 3 -1.27 30.48 -4.56
C LEU A 3 -0.84 29.02 -4.80
N ILE A 4 -0.16 28.72 -5.91
CA ILE A 4 0.12 27.35 -6.36
C ILE A 4 1.32 26.73 -5.63
N ASN A 5 2.23 27.54 -5.08
CA ASN A 5 3.47 27.06 -4.45
C ASN A 5 3.31 26.43 -3.05
N LYS A 6 2.12 26.46 -2.44
CA LYS A 6 1.88 25.88 -1.10
C LYS A 6 1.47 24.40 -1.13
N ILE A 7 0.85 23.93 -2.22
CA ILE A 7 0.33 22.56 -2.30
C ILE A 7 1.47 21.56 -2.56
N SER A 8 2.46 21.93 -3.38
CA SER A 8 3.58 21.04 -3.75
C SER A 8 4.45 20.61 -2.56
N LYS A 9 4.58 21.47 -1.54
CA LYS A 9 5.37 21.15 -0.33
C LYS A 9 4.68 20.12 0.59
N PHE A 10 3.36 20.05 0.59
CA PHE A 10 2.63 19.07 1.40
C PHE A 10 2.72 17.65 0.82
N PHE A 11 2.71 17.51 -0.51
CA PHE A 11 2.87 16.21 -1.16
C PHE A 11 4.29 15.64 -1.00
N ARG A 12 5.33 16.48 -1.16
CA ARG A 12 6.73 16.03 -1.03
C ARG A 12 7.11 15.53 0.37
N LYS A 13 6.46 16.03 1.43
CA LYS A 13 6.74 15.61 2.82
C LYS A 13 6.11 14.26 3.18
N LYS A 14 5.08 13.82 2.44
CA LYS A 14 4.35 12.57 2.71
C LYS A 14 5.13 11.35 2.19
N GLU A 15 5.81 11.48 1.05
CA GLU A 15 6.62 10.40 0.46
C GLU A 15 7.83 10.05 1.33
N SER A 16 8.60 11.04 1.80
CA SER A 16 9.79 10.80 2.63
C SER A 16 9.47 10.13 3.97
N ALA A 17 8.33 10.48 4.59
CA ALA A 17 7.88 9.86 5.83
C ALA A 17 7.44 8.40 5.62
N SER A 18 6.81 8.09 4.48
CA SER A 18 6.39 6.72 4.16
C SER A 18 7.57 5.77 3.95
N SER A 19 8.62 6.22 3.26
CA SER A 19 9.84 5.42 3.05
C SER A 19 10.66 5.22 4.33
N GLU A 20 10.67 6.20 5.25
CA GLU A 20 11.34 6.04 6.55
C GLU A 20 10.60 5.09 7.48
N MET A 21 9.27 5.09 7.42
CA MET A 21 8.42 4.19 8.20
C MET A 21 8.52 2.75 7.71
N GLU A 22 8.55 2.54 6.39
CA GLU A 22 8.82 1.24 5.76
C GLU A 22 10.15 0.63 6.21
N ASN A 23 11.20 1.44 6.37
CA ASN A 23 12.52 0.96 6.82
C ASN A 23 12.59 0.53 8.30
N LYS A 24 11.67 1.01 9.14
CA LYS A 24 11.61 0.64 10.57
C LYS A 24 10.69 -0.56 10.84
N ILE A 25 9.68 -0.75 10.01
CA ILE A 25 8.72 -1.84 10.16
C ILE A 25 9.31 -3.11 9.55
N LYS A 26 9.34 -4.20 10.31
CA LYS A 26 9.60 -5.53 9.75
C LYS A 26 8.37 -5.98 8.96
N VAL A 27 8.26 -5.50 7.71
CA VAL A 27 7.09 -5.73 6.83
C VAL A 27 6.68 -7.21 6.77
N LYS A 28 7.67 -8.11 6.73
CA LYS A 28 7.45 -9.57 6.76
C LYS A 28 6.56 -10.06 7.91
N ASP A 29 6.57 -9.37 9.06
CA ASP A 29 5.79 -9.75 10.24
C ASP A 29 4.29 -9.42 10.05
N TYR A 30 3.92 -8.68 9.01
CA TYR A 30 2.56 -8.23 8.70
C TYR A 30 1.99 -8.85 7.41
N LEU A 31 2.73 -9.71 6.72
CA LEU A 31 2.28 -10.38 5.49
C LEU A 31 1.76 -11.79 5.79
N GLY A 32 0.80 -12.26 5.00
CA GLY A 32 0.25 -13.62 5.10
C GLY A 32 -0.56 -13.87 6.37
N LYS A 33 -1.10 -12.80 6.98
CA LYS A 33 -1.90 -12.89 8.21
C LYS A 33 -3.34 -12.50 7.94
N PHE A 34 -4.26 -13.20 8.59
CA PHE A 34 -5.68 -12.80 8.64
C PHE A 34 -5.82 -11.45 9.36
N VAL A 35 -6.66 -10.60 8.78
CA VAL A 35 -6.95 -9.27 9.27
C VAL A 35 -8.37 -9.26 9.82
N MET A 36 -8.51 -8.80 11.06
CA MET A 36 -9.77 -8.83 11.79
C MET A 36 -10.19 -7.41 12.18
N GLN A 37 -11.46 -7.08 12.01
CA GLN A 37 -12.06 -5.85 12.51
C GLN A 37 -13.32 -6.19 13.31
N ASN A 38 -13.43 -5.71 14.55
CA ASN A 38 -14.58 -5.98 15.42
C ASN A 38 -14.93 -7.48 15.54
N GLY A 39 -13.90 -8.34 15.56
CA GLY A 39 -14.05 -9.80 15.62
C GLY A 39 -14.39 -10.49 14.29
N LEU A 40 -14.61 -9.74 13.22
CA LEU A 40 -14.91 -10.27 11.88
C LEU A 40 -13.66 -10.36 11.03
N ASP A 41 -13.52 -11.45 10.27
CA ASP A 41 -12.48 -11.60 9.26
C ASP A 41 -12.78 -10.69 8.06
N ILE A 42 -11.86 -9.77 7.76
CA ILE A 42 -11.95 -8.83 6.65
C ILE A 42 -10.93 -9.12 5.53
N GLY A 43 -10.20 -10.23 5.61
CA GLY A 43 -9.32 -10.74 4.56
C GLY A 43 -7.92 -11.08 5.06
N GLU A 44 -7.00 -11.26 4.11
CA GLU A 44 -5.59 -11.59 4.36
C GLU A 44 -4.68 -10.44 3.90
N SER A 45 -3.67 -10.10 4.69
CA SER A 45 -2.66 -9.11 4.33
C SER A 45 -1.68 -9.67 3.30
N ILE A 46 -1.60 -9.05 2.12
CA ILE A 46 -0.81 -9.55 0.98
C ILE A 46 0.35 -8.63 0.57
N ALA A 47 0.32 -7.35 0.97
CA ALA A 47 1.37 -6.40 0.64
C ALA A 47 1.41 -5.26 1.65
N PHE A 48 2.52 -4.52 1.65
CA PHE A 48 2.67 -3.25 2.34
C PHE A 48 3.12 -2.20 1.32
N GLU A 49 2.38 -1.11 1.19
CA GLU A 49 2.73 -0.01 0.28
C GLU A 49 2.36 1.33 0.92
N ARG A 50 3.32 2.26 0.96
CA ARG A 50 3.10 3.66 1.36
C ARG A 50 2.46 3.81 2.74
N GLY A 51 2.92 3.01 3.70
CA GLY A 51 2.40 3.04 5.07
C GLY A 51 1.03 2.38 5.24
N ARG A 52 0.57 1.59 4.28
CA ARG A 52 -0.72 0.88 4.32
C ARG A 52 -0.51 -0.61 4.07
N ILE A 53 -1.29 -1.45 4.75
CA ILE A 53 -1.38 -2.88 4.44
C ILE A 53 -2.45 -3.08 3.36
N ILE A 54 -2.16 -3.93 2.38
CA ILE A 54 -3.12 -4.35 1.37
C ILE A 54 -3.74 -5.65 1.86
N VAL A 55 -5.06 -5.66 1.97
CA VAL A 55 -5.85 -6.78 2.43
C VAL A 55 -6.70 -7.30 1.27
N LYS A 56 -6.64 -8.60 1.01
CA LYS A 56 -7.45 -9.26 -0.01
C LYS A 56 -8.56 -10.07 0.64
N LYS A 57 -9.78 -9.90 0.17
CA LYS A 57 -10.93 -10.75 0.51
C LYS A 57 -11.69 -11.14 -0.75
N SER A 58 -11.66 -12.43 -1.08
CA SER A 58 -12.18 -12.94 -2.36
C SER A 58 -11.57 -12.15 -3.54
N ASP A 59 -12.39 -11.46 -4.35
CA ASP A 59 -11.95 -10.65 -5.50
C ASP A 59 -11.77 -9.16 -5.18
N SER A 60 -11.90 -8.78 -3.92
CA SER A 60 -11.78 -7.38 -3.47
C SER A 60 -10.47 -7.14 -2.75
N TYR A 61 -9.97 -5.91 -2.89
CA TYR A 61 -8.77 -5.41 -2.25
C TYR A 61 -9.11 -4.17 -1.44
N SER A 62 -8.62 -4.09 -0.22
CA SER A 62 -8.68 -2.90 0.63
C SER A 62 -7.27 -2.49 1.05
N SER A 63 -7.04 -1.18 1.17
CA SER A 63 -5.78 -0.62 1.65
C SER A 63 -6.02 0.00 3.01
N ILE A 64 -5.55 -0.65 4.08
CA ILE A 64 -5.78 -0.22 5.47
C ILE A 64 -4.55 0.55 5.98
N PRO A 65 -4.73 1.74 6.57
CA PRO A 65 -3.61 2.49 7.14
C PRO A 65 -2.92 1.72 8.27
N PHE A 66 -1.59 1.70 8.28
CA PHE A 66 -0.83 0.96 9.28
C PHE A 66 -1.08 1.44 10.71
N GLU A 67 -1.31 2.74 10.90
CA GLU A 67 -1.62 3.35 12.19
C GLU A 67 -2.94 2.87 12.80
N LYS A 68 -3.76 2.13 12.03
CA LYS A 68 -5.01 1.53 12.49
C LYS A 68 -4.82 0.12 13.03
N ILE A 69 -3.62 -0.46 12.91
CA ILE A 69 -3.30 -1.76 13.48
C ILE A 69 -3.14 -1.62 15.00
N THR A 70 -3.92 -2.38 15.75
CA THR A 70 -3.89 -2.41 17.22
C THR A 70 -3.13 -3.62 17.77
N SER A 71 -3.02 -4.71 16.99
CA SER A 71 -2.24 -5.90 17.34
C SER A 71 -1.78 -6.66 16.09
N ASN A 72 -0.63 -7.34 16.16
CA ASN A 72 -0.04 -8.14 15.09
C ASN A 72 0.70 -9.39 15.62
N VAL A 73 0.09 -10.11 16.57
CA VAL A 73 0.69 -11.35 17.09
C VAL A 73 0.39 -12.51 16.13
N ASP A 74 -0.78 -13.14 16.26
CA ASP A 74 -1.21 -14.23 15.38
C ASP A 74 -2.03 -13.73 14.20
N LYS A 75 -2.87 -12.73 14.45
CA LYS A 75 -3.72 -12.04 13.48
C LYS A 75 -3.43 -10.55 13.55
N ILE A 76 -3.72 -9.85 12.46
CA ILE A 76 -3.70 -8.39 12.45
C ILE A 76 -5.08 -7.93 12.93
N ILE A 77 -5.12 -7.21 14.05
CA ILE A 77 -6.35 -6.58 14.54
C ILE A 77 -6.31 -5.11 14.14
N VAL A 78 -7.38 -4.63 13.53
CA VAL A 78 -7.50 -3.23 13.11
C VAL A 78 -8.66 -2.54 13.83
N GLY A 79 -8.47 -1.28 14.17
CA GLY A 79 -9.51 -0.40 14.70
C GLY A 79 -10.39 0.21 13.60
N ASP A 80 -10.98 1.37 13.89
CA ASP A 80 -11.85 2.07 12.95
C ASP A 80 -11.07 2.84 11.88
N PHE A 81 -11.51 2.69 10.64
CA PHE A 81 -10.98 3.38 9.46
C PHE A 81 -12.07 3.61 8.42
N ASP A 82 -11.78 4.46 7.45
CA ASP A 82 -12.68 4.74 6.33
C ASP A 82 -12.68 3.57 5.34
N MET A 83 -13.75 2.78 5.37
CA MET A 83 -13.90 1.60 4.51
C MET A 83 -13.98 1.98 3.02
N GLU A 84 -14.65 3.07 2.68
CA GLU A 84 -14.83 3.49 1.29
C GLU A 84 -13.49 3.92 0.69
N GLU A 85 -12.72 4.74 1.42
CA GLU A 85 -11.36 5.11 1.02
C GLU A 85 -10.48 3.86 0.89
N SER A 86 -10.53 2.96 1.87
CA SER A 86 -9.73 1.74 1.85
C SER A 86 -10.03 0.86 0.64
N LEU A 87 -11.31 0.66 0.29
CA LEU A 87 -11.69 -0.12 -0.89
C LEU A 87 -11.26 0.57 -2.19
N LYS A 88 -11.41 1.89 -2.29
CA LYS A 88 -10.97 2.66 -3.45
C LYS A 88 -9.47 2.51 -3.67
N LEU A 89 -8.67 2.75 -2.63
CA LEU A 89 -7.21 2.67 -2.70
C LEU A 89 -6.72 1.23 -2.93
N GLY A 90 -7.38 0.23 -2.34
CA GLY A 90 -7.09 -1.18 -2.59
C GLY A 90 -7.36 -1.58 -4.04
N LYS A 91 -8.47 -1.09 -4.62
CA LYS A 91 -8.78 -1.28 -6.04
C LYS A 91 -7.73 -0.61 -6.93
N GLU A 92 -7.38 0.65 -6.67
CA GLU A 92 -6.33 1.36 -7.42
C GLU A 92 -4.99 0.60 -7.36
N TRP A 93 -4.60 0.11 -6.19
CA TRP A 93 -3.42 -0.74 -6.04
C TRP A 93 -3.51 -2.00 -6.91
N SER A 94 -4.63 -2.72 -6.87
CA SER A 94 -4.81 -3.96 -7.64
C SER A 94 -4.77 -3.76 -9.17
N GLN A 95 -5.07 -2.54 -9.63
CA GLN A 95 -5.03 -2.17 -11.04
C GLN A 95 -3.65 -1.72 -11.51
N LYS A 96 -2.70 -1.47 -10.59
CA LYS A 96 -1.31 -1.24 -10.95
C LYS A 96 -0.76 -2.55 -11.53
N LYS A 97 -0.61 -2.58 -12.84
CA LYS A 97 0.07 -3.67 -13.53
C LYS A 97 1.55 -3.31 -13.63
N ASP A 98 2.40 -4.10 -13.00
CA ASP A 98 3.80 -4.17 -13.42
C ASP A 98 3.85 -4.85 -14.78
N SER A 99 3.64 -4.07 -15.85
CA SER A 99 3.76 -4.59 -17.20
C SER A 99 5.23 -4.75 -17.51
N LEU A 100 5.73 -5.97 -17.40
CA LEU A 100 7.00 -6.34 -18.02
C LEU A 100 6.83 -6.19 -19.54
N LYS A 101 7.67 -5.35 -20.15
CA LYS A 101 7.70 -5.18 -21.60
C LYS A 101 8.80 -6.07 -22.16
N PHE A 102 8.50 -6.78 -23.24
CA PHE A 102 9.45 -7.64 -23.93
C PHE A 102 9.66 -7.13 -25.36
N ASP A 103 10.86 -7.29 -25.89
CA ASP A 103 11.14 -7.01 -27.30
C ASP A 103 10.63 -8.13 -28.22
N ASP A 104 10.84 -7.96 -29.53
CA ASP A 104 10.45 -8.92 -30.57
C ASP A 104 11.21 -10.26 -30.50
N LYS A 105 12.28 -10.33 -29.69
CA LYS A 105 13.07 -11.52 -29.41
C LYS A 105 12.73 -12.14 -28.05
N GLY A 106 11.75 -11.60 -27.33
CA GLY A 106 11.32 -12.08 -26.02
C GLY A 106 12.24 -11.69 -24.86
N MET A 107 13.12 -10.71 -25.04
CA MET A 107 14.00 -10.20 -23.98
C MET A 107 13.30 -9.10 -23.17
N LEU A 108 13.48 -9.12 -21.84
CA LEU A 108 12.93 -8.09 -20.96
C LEU A 108 13.53 -6.72 -21.28
N ILE A 109 12.68 -5.75 -21.60
CA ILE A 109 13.06 -4.36 -21.79
C ILE A 109 13.17 -3.72 -20.39
N LEU A 110 14.39 -3.61 -19.90
CA LEU A 110 14.68 -2.80 -18.71
C LEU A 110 14.53 -1.32 -19.11
N ASN A 111 13.49 -0.65 -18.62
CA ASN A 111 13.40 0.81 -18.73
C ASN A 111 14.69 1.39 -18.11
N LYS A 112 15.54 2.01 -18.91
CA LYS A 112 16.69 2.76 -18.38
C LYS A 112 16.15 3.89 -17.48
N PRO A 113 16.81 4.22 -16.36
CA PRO A 113 16.48 5.44 -15.64
C PRO A 113 16.61 6.62 -16.62
N ASP A 114 15.65 7.55 -16.58
CA ASP A 114 15.72 8.79 -17.35
C ASP A 114 17.08 9.46 -17.10
N PRO A 115 17.83 9.85 -18.14
CA PRO A 115 19.02 10.66 -17.96
C PRO A 115 18.58 12.01 -17.37
N GLN A 116 19.18 12.38 -16.23
CA GLN A 116 19.04 13.70 -15.61
C GLN A 116 19.57 14.80 -16.52
#